data_AF-A0A2V9HX44-F1
#
_entry.id   AF-A0A2V9HX44-F1
#
_cell.length_a   1.000
_cell.length_b   1.000
_cell.length_c   1.000
_cell.angle_alpha   90.00
_cell.angle_beta   90.00
_cell.angle_gamma   90.00
#
_symmetry.space_group_name_H-M   'P 1'
#
loop_
_entity.id
_entity.type
_entity.pdbx_description
1 polymer ?
#
loop_
_entity_poly.entity_id
_entity_poly.type
_entity_poly.pdbx_seq_one_letter_code
_entity_poly.pdbx_strand_id
1 'polypeptide(L)'
;MIVYGLLDSHTLLSQASSVRLDSFVYTVEGLREARSRLKPNGVLSLSFSVLNDALGTKIYQMMKQAFDGKEPLCFFPSYDGAQVFMQSKNGDLSIPRVVLREAHVAERPEFYRNSAIKVDLSTDDWPFLYMPRRVYPVSYLVVLGLILLLTFVLYASFFRERPKFSHLPFFFLGAGFMLVETKAITEMGLTFGNTWQVIAIAIVSILVMAFLANGIVQRLRVSGTFFIYFLLFVSLAVGWWIATSGGLSSTTAGRIETAVMLTCPLFFSGIVFSTLLSAESRISSVMSMNLMGAMCGGILEYNSMYFGFHFLYLLALGLYATALLSGLAFRSTPVVPAL
;
A
#
# COMPACT_ATOMS: atom_id res chain seq x y z
N MET A 1 -3.48 -10.74 29.04
CA MET A 1 -2.42 -11.24 28.15
C MET A 1 -2.91 -11.02 26.73
N ILE A 2 -2.02 -10.66 25.81
CA ILE A 2 -2.29 -10.67 24.37
C ILE A 2 -1.41 -11.76 23.77
N VAL A 3 -1.97 -12.59 22.90
CA VAL A 3 -1.27 -13.74 22.32
C VAL A 3 -1.38 -13.67 20.80
N TYR A 4 -0.24 -13.53 20.13
CA TYR A 4 -0.09 -13.70 18.70
C TYR A 4 0.45 -15.10 18.47
N GLY A 5 -0.45 -16.08 18.39
CA GLY A 5 -0.06 -17.48 18.23
C GLY A 5 -0.13 -17.87 16.75
N LEU A 6 1.02 -17.89 16.07
CA LEU A 6 1.13 -18.35 14.68
C LEU A 6 -0.01 -17.79 13.80
N LEU A 7 -0.16 -16.46 13.77
CA LEU A 7 -1.21 -15.75 13.02
C LEU A 7 -1.16 -15.98 11.49
N ASP A 8 -0.29 -16.87 11.03
CA ASP A 8 -0.21 -17.33 9.67
C ASP A 8 -1.53 -18.01 9.24
N SER A 9 -2.32 -17.28 8.46
CA SER A 9 -3.57 -17.74 7.87
C SER A 9 -3.36 -18.34 6.47
N HIS A 10 -2.29 -19.11 6.23
CA HIS A 10 -2.21 -19.95 5.04
C HIS A 10 -3.29 -21.06 4.99
N THR A 11 -4.04 -21.26 6.08
CA THR A 11 -5.17 -22.19 6.13
C THR A 11 -6.45 -21.53 5.62
N LEU A 12 -6.79 -21.82 4.34
CA LEU A 12 -8.06 -21.57 3.65
C LEU A 12 -8.29 -20.18 3.01
N LEU A 13 -7.50 -19.82 2.00
CA LEU A 13 -7.88 -18.76 1.06
C LEU A 13 -7.84 -19.27 -0.40
N SER A 14 -8.92 -18.99 -1.12
CA SER A 14 -9.01 -19.14 -2.58
C SER A 14 -7.85 -18.41 -3.27
N GLN A 15 -7.37 -18.92 -4.40
CA GLN A 15 -6.27 -18.35 -5.21
C GLN A 15 -6.41 -16.85 -5.52
N ALA A 16 -7.60 -16.27 -5.34
CA ALA A 16 -7.90 -14.86 -5.56
C ALA A 16 -7.51 -13.91 -4.41
N SER A 17 -7.05 -14.40 -3.25
CA SER A 17 -6.74 -13.53 -2.11
C SER A 17 -5.40 -13.90 -1.46
N SER A 18 -4.33 -13.29 -1.97
CA SER A 18 -3.01 -13.26 -1.33
C SER A 18 -3.08 -12.32 -0.12
N VAL A 19 -3.62 -12.81 0.99
CA VAL A 19 -3.82 -11.97 2.17
C VAL A 19 -2.52 -11.88 2.95
N ARG A 20 -1.81 -10.75 2.82
CA ARG A 20 -0.66 -10.35 3.67
C ARG A 20 -1.10 -9.93 5.09
N LEU A 21 -2.09 -10.63 5.67
CA LEU A 21 -2.74 -10.18 6.91
C LEU A 21 -1.73 -10.06 8.05
N ASP A 22 -0.85 -11.05 8.14
CA ASP A 22 0.26 -11.09 9.06
C ASP A 22 1.17 -9.87 8.93
N SER A 23 1.51 -9.47 7.70
CA SER A 23 2.41 -8.35 7.45
C SER A 23 1.84 -7.01 7.91
N PHE A 24 0.51 -6.88 7.97
CA PHE A 24 -0.18 -5.70 8.51
C PHE A 24 -0.33 -5.74 10.04
N VAL A 25 -0.29 -6.92 10.66
CA VAL A 25 -0.31 -7.06 12.13
C VAL A 25 1.09 -6.91 12.72
N TYR A 26 2.10 -7.42 12.04
CA TYR A 26 3.50 -7.40 12.47
C TYR A 26 4.24 -6.15 12.03
N THR A 27 3.70 -4.97 12.39
CA THR A 27 4.37 -3.68 12.29
C THR A 27 4.77 -3.17 13.68
N VAL A 28 5.73 -2.25 13.74
CA VAL A 28 6.12 -1.59 15.00
C VAL A 28 4.92 -0.87 15.62
N GLU A 29 4.11 -0.20 14.81
CA GLU A 29 2.88 0.47 15.23
C GLU A 29 1.85 -0.54 15.77
N GLY A 30 1.59 -1.65 15.07
CA GLY A 30 0.68 -2.70 15.52
C GLY A 30 1.11 -3.34 16.85
N LEU A 31 2.41 -3.61 17.02
CA LEU A 31 2.96 -4.09 18.29
C LEU A 31 2.87 -3.05 19.41
N ARG A 32 3.06 -1.76 19.10
CA ARG A 32 2.90 -0.65 20.04
C ARG A 32 1.43 -0.49 20.45
N GLU A 33 0.51 -0.66 19.52
CA GLU A 33 -0.93 -0.66 19.75
C GLU A 33 -1.32 -1.82 20.68
N ALA A 34 -0.80 -3.03 20.45
CA ALA A 34 -0.97 -4.18 21.34
C ALA A 34 -0.44 -3.87 22.75
N ARG A 35 0.76 -3.31 22.87
CA ARG A 35 1.35 -2.89 24.15
C ARG A 35 0.47 -1.87 24.88
N SER A 36 -0.10 -0.90 24.18
CA SER A 36 -0.94 0.15 24.78
C SER A 36 -2.16 -0.45 25.51
N ARG A 37 -2.71 -1.55 24.97
CA ARG A 37 -3.87 -2.29 25.50
C ARG A 37 -3.54 -3.24 26.63
N LEU A 38 -2.25 -3.53 26.90
CA LEU A 38 -1.87 -4.34 28.05
C LEU A 38 -2.21 -3.61 29.36
N LYS A 39 -2.67 -4.37 30.37
CA LYS A 39 -2.66 -3.92 31.77
C LYS A 39 -1.20 -3.70 32.23
N PRO A 40 -0.93 -3.00 33.35
CA PRO A 40 0.43 -2.77 33.84
C PRO A 40 1.29 -4.05 33.93
N ASN A 41 0.69 -5.16 34.40
CA ASN A 41 1.36 -6.47 34.50
C ASN A 41 1.00 -7.40 33.33
N GLY A 42 0.47 -6.85 32.23
CA GLY A 42 0.09 -7.60 31.05
C GLY A 42 1.31 -8.02 30.24
N VAL A 43 1.22 -9.20 29.63
CA VAL A 43 2.24 -9.77 28.75
C VAL A 43 1.70 -9.89 27.33
N LEU A 44 2.52 -9.54 26.35
CA LEU A 44 2.39 -9.92 24.95
C LEU A 44 3.26 -11.16 24.71
N SER A 45 2.67 -12.21 24.14
CA SER A 45 3.38 -13.41 23.69
C SER A 45 3.20 -13.55 22.19
N LEU A 46 4.29 -13.52 21.43
CA LEU A 46 4.32 -13.64 19.99
C LEU A 46 5.05 -14.93 19.62
N SER A 47 4.34 -15.89 19.06
CA SER A 47 4.88 -17.15 18.54
C SER A 47 4.89 -17.11 17.02
N PHE A 48 6.04 -17.36 16.40
CA PHE A 48 6.20 -17.31 14.96
C PHE A 48 7.08 -18.44 14.42
N SER A 49 6.74 -18.97 13.24
CA SER A 49 7.60 -19.93 12.53
C SER A 49 8.71 -19.16 11.80
N VAL A 50 9.88 -19.07 12.42
CA VAL A 50 10.99 -18.27 11.91
C VAL A 50 11.75 -19.04 10.85
N LEU A 51 11.51 -18.70 9.58
CA LEU A 51 12.12 -19.35 8.41
C LEU A 51 13.63 -19.10 8.27
N ASN A 52 14.14 -17.99 8.82
CA ASN A 52 15.56 -17.64 8.83
C ASN A 52 15.89 -16.67 9.97
N ASP A 53 17.16 -16.63 10.37
CA ASP A 53 17.63 -15.80 11.48
C ASP A 53 17.39 -14.30 11.27
N ALA A 54 17.34 -13.83 10.01
CA ALA A 54 17.06 -12.44 9.70
C ALA A 54 15.61 -12.05 10.04
N LEU A 55 14.65 -12.94 9.78
CA LEU A 55 13.25 -12.76 10.15
C LEU A 55 13.06 -12.73 11.67
N GLY A 56 13.71 -13.64 12.39
CA GLY A 56 13.70 -13.64 13.86
C GLY A 56 14.36 -12.38 14.45
N THR A 57 15.49 -11.96 13.89
CA THR A 57 16.16 -10.69 14.24
C THR A 57 15.22 -9.51 14.01
N LYS A 58 14.50 -9.50 12.89
CA LYS A 58 13.54 -8.46 12.56
C LYS A 58 12.39 -8.39 13.57
N ILE A 59 11.75 -9.51 13.90
CA ILE A 59 10.69 -9.58 14.92
C ILE A 59 11.22 -9.07 16.27
N TYR A 60 12.40 -9.53 16.69
CA TYR A 60 13.05 -9.09 17.91
C TYR A 60 13.22 -7.56 17.97
N GLN A 61 13.79 -6.97 16.91
CA GLN A 61 14.04 -5.53 16.86
C GLN A 61 12.75 -4.71 16.78
N MET A 62 11.72 -5.20 16.08
CA MET A 62 10.40 -4.55 16.05
C MET A 62 9.75 -4.54 17.44
N MET A 63 9.79 -5.66 18.17
CA MET A 63 9.30 -5.71 19.55
C MET A 63 10.11 -4.78 20.46
N LYS A 64 11.44 -4.78 20.34
CA LYS A 64 12.31 -3.86 21.08
C LYS A 64 11.91 -2.40 20.85
N GLN A 65 11.66 -2.00 19.59
CA GLN A 65 11.22 -0.64 19.27
C GLN A 65 9.80 -0.33 19.78
N ALA A 66 8.87 -1.28 19.69
CA ALA A 66 7.49 -1.10 20.16
C ALA A 66 7.39 -0.96 21.70
N PHE A 67 8.36 -1.53 22.44
CA PHE A 67 8.44 -1.50 23.90
C PHE A 67 9.50 -0.51 24.43
N ASP A 68 9.72 0.60 23.73
CA ASP A 68 10.63 1.71 24.12
C ASP A 68 12.07 1.28 24.38
N GLY A 69 12.60 0.37 23.56
CA GLY A 69 13.98 -0.11 23.64
C GLY A 69 14.18 -1.26 24.63
N LYS A 70 13.15 -1.66 25.37
CA LYS A 70 13.21 -2.82 26.27
C LYS A 70 13.30 -4.09 25.45
N GLU A 71 14.01 -5.08 25.96
CA GLU A 71 14.31 -6.28 25.19
C GLU A 71 13.29 -7.38 25.45
N PRO A 72 12.80 -8.06 24.40
CA PRO A 72 11.90 -9.19 24.56
C PRO A 72 12.69 -10.43 25.02
N LEU A 73 12.03 -11.27 25.81
CA LEU A 73 12.52 -12.60 26.11
C LEU A 73 12.29 -13.51 24.91
N CYS A 74 13.31 -14.27 24.52
CA CYS A 74 13.25 -15.19 23.38
C CYS A 74 13.34 -16.63 23.84
N PHE A 75 12.43 -17.44 23.32
CA PHE A 75 12.28 -18.84 23.67
C PHE A 75 12.30 -19.70 22.41
N PHE A 76 12.98 -20.84 22.51
CA PHE A 76 13.12 -21.80 21.43
C PHE A 76 12.52 -23.13 21.88
N PRO A 77 11.19 -23.30 21.75
CA PRO A 77 10.54 -24.59 21.88
C PRO A 77 11.21 -25.68 21.02
N SER A 78 11.33 -26.89 21.57
CA SER A 78 12.01 -27.99 20.88
C SER A 78 11.11 -28.80 19.95
N TYR A 79 9.80 -28.50 19.89
CA TYR A 79 8.80 -29.42 19.33
C TYR A 79 8.24 -29.03 17.94
N ASP A 80 8.25 -27.76 17.54
CA ASP A 80 7.61 -27.30 16.29
C ASP A 80 8.44 -26.29 15.46
N GLY A 81 9.66 -25.96 15.90
CA GLY A 81 10.52 -24.96 15.24
C GLY A 81 10.00 -23.52 15.34
N ALA A 82 8.88 -23.29 16.01
CA ALA A 82 8.40 -21.95 16.30
C ALA A 82 9.31 -21.30 17.35
N GLN A 83 9.40 -19.98 17.29
CA GLN A 83 10.10 -19.19 18.28
C GLN A 83 9.12 -18.27 18.97
N VAL A 84 9.26 -18.11 20.28
CA VAL A 84 8.34 -17.31 21.09
C VAL A 84 9.07 -16.10 21.65
N PHE A 85 8.53 -14.92 21.41
CA PHE A 85 8.99 -13.65 21.89
C PHE A 85 7.97 -13.14 22.92
N MET A 86 8.40 -12.91 24.16
CA MET A 86 7.51 -12.43 25.21
C MET A 86 8.00 -11.13 25.81
N GLN A 87 7.06 -10.24 26.12
CA GLN A 87 7.37 -8.98 26.76
C GLN A 87 6.21 -8.46 27.62
N SER A 88 6.52 -8.01 28.84
CA SER A 88 5.53 -7.30 29.66
C SER A 88 5.48 -5.83 29.27
N LYS A 89 4.38 -5.15 29.60
CA LYS A 89 4.22 -3.71 29.35
C LYS A 89 5.37 -2.87 29.93
N ASN A 90 5.85 -3.26 31.11
CA ASN A 90 6.90 -2.55 31.85
C ASN A 90 8.30 -3.16 31.67
N GLY A 91 8.45 -4.29 30.96
CA GLY A 91 9.73 -4.99 30.75
C GLY A 91 10.32 -5.64 31.99
N ASP A 92 9.50 -5.84 33.02
CA ASP A 92 9.77 -6.55 34.26
C ASP A 92 9.41 -8.05 34.20
N LEU A 93 9.29 -8.59 32.98
CA LEU A 93 8.93 -9.99 32.79
C LEU A 93 10.10 -10.90 33.19
N SER A 94 9.86 -11.78 34.17
CA SER A 94 10.76 -12.87 34.52
C SER A 94 9.97 -14.17 34.60
N ILE A 95 10.39 -15.21 33.88
CA ILE A 95 9.75 -16.53 33.92
C ILE A 95 10.54 -17.45 34.87
N PRO A 96 9.90 -18.07 35.88
CA PRO A 96 10.58 -19.01 36.75
C PRO A 96 11.19 -20.19 35.98
N ARG A 97 12.44 -20.56 36.30
CA ARG A 97 13.16 -21.65 35.63
C ARG A 97 12.44 -23.01 35.67
N VAL A 98 11.62 -23.24 36.70
CA VAL A 98 10.81 -24.46 36.84
C VAL A 98 9.82 -24.58 35.68
N VAL A 99 9.14 -23.49 35.33
CA VAL A 99 8.16 -23.43 34.23
C VAL A 99 8.85 -23.68 32.88
N LEU A 100 10.04 -23.10 32.67
CA LEU A 100 10.81 -23.32 31.44
C LEU A 100 11.23 -24.79 31.27
N ARG A 101 11.63 -25.45 32.37
CA ARG A 101 12.01 -26.85 32.38
C ARG A 101 10.81 -27.76 32.09
N GLU A 102 9.67 -27.51 32.73
CA GLU A 102 8.41 -28.23 32.49
C GLU A 102 7.94 -28.09 31.04
N ALA A 103 8.02 -26.88 30.48
CA ALA A 103 7.63 -26.61 29.10
C ALA A 103 8.64 -27.13 28.05
N HIS A 104 9.82 -27.61 28.46
CA HIS A 104 10.91 -28.04 27.56
C HIS A 104 11.35 -26.91 26.62
N VAL A 105 11.42 -25.69 27.16
CA VAL A 105 11.75 -24.47 26.43
C VAL A 105 13.08 -23.91 26.95
N ALA A 106 13.99 -23.62 26.02
CA ALA A 106 15.22 -22.90 26.33
C ALA A 106 15.04 -21.39 26.09
N GLU A 107 15.34 -20.59 27.11
CA GLU A 107 15.48 -19.14 26.96
C GLU A 107 16.83 -18.82 26.29
N ARG A 108 16.82 -18.00 25.24
CA ARG A 108 18.02 -17.56 24.50
C ARG A 108 17.92 -16.07 24.16
N PRO A 109 17.95 -15.17 25.15
CA PRO A 109 17.78 -13.73 24.91
C PRO A 109 18.95 -13.16 24.10
N GLU A 110 20.14 -13.76 24.26
CA GLU A 110 21.37 -13.33 23.59
C GLU A 110 21.41 -13.61 22.08
N PHE A 111 20.61 -14.56 21.58
CA PHE A 111 20.70 -15.00 20.17
C PHE A 111 20.38 -13.87 19.20
N TYR A 112 19.27 -13.16 19.42
CA TYR A 112 18.89 -12.01 18.59
C TYR A 112 19.45 -10.69 19.10
N ARG A 113 19.70 -10.56 20.41
CA ARG A 113 20.34 -9.38 20.99
C ARG A 113 21.70 -9.10 20.33
N ASN A 114 22.49 -10.15 20.10
CA ASN A 114 23.84 -10.05 19.54
C ASN A 114 23.90 -10.28 18.02
N SER A 115 22.75 -10.32 17.34
CA SER A 115 22.70 -10.55 15.89
C SER A 115 23.32 -9.36 15.15
N ALA A 116 24.34 -9.65 14.32
CA ALA A 116 24.95 -8.66 13.42
C ALA A 116 24.14 -8.47 12.10
N ILE A 117 23.03 -9.20 11.94
CA ILE A 117 22.21 -9.14 10.74
C ILE A 117 21.46 -7.80 10.71
N LYS A 118 21.81 -6.91 9.77
CA LYS A 118 21.03 -5.69 9.59
C LYS A 118 19.67 -6.03 8.98
N VAL A 119 18.62 -5.47 9.57
CA VAL A 119 17.23 -5.64 9.15
C VAL A 119 16.53 -4.29 9.14
N ASP A 120 15.61 -4.10 8.21
CA ASP A 120 14.71 -2.96 8.19
C ASP A 120 13.41 -3.35 8.88
N LEU A 121 12.96 -2.51 9.81
CA LEU A 121 11.79 -2.78 10.64
C LEU A 121 10.51 -2.56 9.82
N SER A 122 9.54 -3.46 9.97
CA SER A 122 8.24 -3.27 9.33
C SER A 122 7.46 -2.19 10.08
N THR A 123 6.97 -1.21 9.36
CA THR A 123 6.11 -0.14 9.86
C THR A 123 4.80 -0.14 9.10
N ASP A 124 3.81 0.63 9.52
CA ASP A 124 2.56 0.79 8.76
C ASP A 124 2.78 1.37 7.35
N ASP A 125 3.79 2.24 7.19
CA ASP A 125 4.24 2.74 5.89
C ASP A 125 4.96 1.67 5.05
N TRP A 126 5.63 0.72 5.70
CA TRP A 126 6.39 -0.34 5.03
C TRP A 126 6.16 -1.70 5.70
N PRO A 127 4.97 -2.32 5.48
CA PRO A 127 4.56 -3.51 6.19
C PRO A 127 5.03 -4.77 5.47
N PHE A 128 6.36 -4.98 5.40
CA PHE A 128 6.95 -6.12 4.70
C PHE A 128 7.71 -7.04 5.68
N LEU A 129 6.97 -7.84 6.44
CA LEU A 129 7.55 -8.75 7.45
C LEU A 129 8.61 -9.70 6.85
N TYR A 130 8.26 -10.38 5.76
CA TYR A 130 9.10 -11.38 5.12
C TYR A 130 10.29 -10.83 4.32
N MET A 131 10.41 -9.50 4.23
CA MET A 131 11.53 -8.84 3.57
C MET A 131 12.48 -8.32 4.66
N PRO A 132 13.64 -8.95 4.90
CA PRO A 132 14.55 -8.50 5.95
C PRO A 132 15.12 -7.10 5.69
N ARG A 133 15.26 -6.69 4.42
CA ARG A 133 15.74 -5.37 4.02
C ARG A 133 14.99 -4.83 2.82
N ARG A 134 14.82 -3.51 2.74
CA ARG A 134 14.28 -2.76 1.61
C ARG A 134 15.12 -3.01 0.37
N VAL A 135 14.65 -3.89 -0.50
CA VAL A 135 15.29 -4.23 -1.78
C VAL A 135 14.22 -4.50 -2.83
N TYR A 136 14.57 -4.38 -4.11
CA TYR A 136 13.74 -4.92 -5.19
C TYR A 136 14.14 -6.38 -5.44
N PRO A 137 13.28 -7.38 -5.13
CA PRO A 137 13.60 -8.76 -5.42
C PRO A 137 13.78 -8.95 -6.93
N VAL A 138 14.91 -9.53 -7.34
CA VAL A 138 15.24 -9.69 -8.77
C VAL A 138 14.17 -10.49 -9.51
N SER A 139 13.63 -11.53 -8.88
CA SER A 139 12.54 -12.33 -9.44
C SER A 139 11.30 -11.49 -9.78
N TYR A 140 10.96 -10.51 -8.93
CA TYR A 140 9.85 -9.58 -9.19
C TYR A 140 10.18 -8.65 -10.35
N LEU A 141 11.39 -8.08 -10.39
CA LEU A 141 11.82 -7.21 -11.49
C LEU A 141 11.78 -7.92 -12.86
N VAL A 142 12.16 -9.20 -12.91
CA VAL A 142 12.08 -10.01 -14.12
C VAL A 142 10.62 -10.16 -14.59
N VAL A 143 9.72 -10.54 -13.69
CA VAL A 143 8.29 -10.71 -14.02
C VAL A 143 7.66 -9.39 -14.45
N LEU A 144 7.92 -8.29 -13.74
CA LEU A 144 7.43 -6.96 -14.09
C LEU A 144 7.97 -6.51 -15.46
N GLY A 145 9.26 -6.78 -15.74
CA GLY A 145 9.87 -6.51 -17.03
C GLY A 145 9.22 -7.31 -18.16
N LEU A 146 8.89 -8.60 -17.94
CA LEU A 146 8.18 -9.43 -18.90
C LEU A 146 6.75 -8.92 -19.15
N ILE A 147 6.04 -8.48 -18.11
CA ILE A 147 4.70 -7.89 -18.24
C ILE A 147 4.77 -6.60 -19.06
N LEU A 148 5.74 -5.70 -18.79
CA LEU A 148 5.94 -4.48 -19.57
C LEU A 148 6.31 -4.78 -21.03
N LEU A 149 7.22 -5.72 -21.24
CA LEU A 149 7.62 -6.15 -22.58
C LEU A 149 6.41 -6.66 -23.36
N LEU A 150 5.64 -7.58 -22.77
CA LEU A 150 4.44 -8.13 -23.39
C LEU A 150 3.42 -7.03 -23.70
N THR A 151 3.20 -6.11 -22.76
CA THR A 151 2.32 -4.94 -22.94
C THR A 151 2.73 -4.11 -24.14
N PHE A 152 4.03 -3.79 -24.26
CA PHE A 152 4.55 -2.99 -25.35
C PHE A 152 4.49 -3.74 -26.69
N VAL A 153 4.80 -5.04 -26.71
CA VAL A 153 4.72 -5.89 -27.91
C VAL A 153 3.29 -5.98 -28.41
N LEU A 154 2.31 -6.23 -27.52
CA LEU A 154 0.89 -6.28 -27.88
C LEU A 154 0.40 -4.92 -28.38
N TYR A 155 0.79 -3.84 -27.69
CA TYR A 155 0.48 -2.48 -28.13
C TYR A 155 1.01 -2.21 -29.55
N ALA A 156 2.28 -2.51 -29.81
CA ALA A 156 2.92 -2.29 -31.11
C ALA A 156 2.35 -3.21 -32.22
N SER A 157 1.89 -4.40 -31.87
CA SER A 157 1.41 -5.41 -32.84
C SER A 157 -0.07 -5.22 -33.22
N PHE A 158 -0.92 -4.80 -32.28
CA PHE A 158 -2.37 -4.69 -32.50
C PHE A 158 -2.84 -3.29 -32.91
N PHE A 159 -2.06 -2.23 -32.62
CA PHE A 159 -2.44 -0.86 -32.97
C PHE A 159 -1.70 -0.37 -34.22
N ARG A 160 -2.43 -0.37 -35.34
CA ARG A 160 -1.97 0.21 -36.62
C ARG A 160 -1.80 1.73 -36.59
N GLU A 161 -2.44 2.41 -35.64
CA GLU A 161 -2.30 3.87 -35.47
C GLU A 161 -1.10 4.22 -34.61
N ARG A 162 -0.21 5.09 -35.12
CA ARG A 162 0.95 5.54 -34.35
C ARG A 162 0.53 6.39 -33.15
N PRO A 163 1.14 6.19 -31.97
CA PRO A 163 0.90 7.06 -30.82
C PRO A 163 1.22 8.51 -31.18
N LYS A 164 0.26 9.41 -30.93
CA LYS A 164 0.51 10.85 -30.99
C LYS A 164 0.97 11.33 -29.64
N PHE A 165 1.99 12.19 -29.62
CA PHE A 165 2.47 12.84 -28.40
C PHE A 165 1.37 13.67 -27.70
N SER A 166 0.36 14.13 -28.45
CA SER A 166 -0.83 14.79 -27.89
C SER A 166 -1.65 13.91 -26.95
N HIS A 167 -1.52 12.58 -27.00
CA HIS A 167 -2.25 11.66 -26.12
C HIS A 167 -1.48 11.31 -24.83
N LEU A 168 -0.26 11.85 -24.64
CA LEU A 168 0.51 11.66 -23.40
C LEU A 168 -0.25 12.00 -22.10
N PRO A 169 -1.10 13.04 -22.04
CA PRO A 169 -1.87 13.32 -20.83
C PRO A 169 -2.71 12.12 -20.37
N PHE A 170 -3.28 11.36 -21.31
CA PHE A 170 -4.10 10.19 -21.01
C PHE A 170 -3.27 9.02 -20.47
N PHE A 171 -2.03 8.84 -20.94
CA PHE A 171 -1.12 7.85 -20.35
C PHE A 171 -0.83 8.17 -18.88
N PHE A 172 -0.49 9.41 -18.57
CA PHE A 172 -0.19 9.80 -17.20
C PHE A 172 -1.43 9.80 -16.29
N LEU A 173 -2.60 10.19 -16.81
CA LEU A 173 -3.87 10.05 -16.10
C LEU A 173 -4.17 8.58 -15.79
N GLY A 174 -4.01 7.67 -16.75
CA GLY A 174 -4.19 6.24 -16.53
C GLY A 174 -3.20 5.67 -15.52
N ALA A 175 -1.93 6.06 -15.60
CA ALA A 175 -0.90 5.66 -14.66
C ALA A 175 -1.21 6.14 -13.23
N GLY A 176 -1.58 7.41 -13.09
CA GLY A 176 -1.97 7.99 -11.81
C GLY A 176 -3.25 7.36 -11.25
N PHE A 177 -4.24 7.07 -12.10
CA PHE A 177 -5.50 6.46 -11.70
C PHE A 177 -5.25 5.07 -11.12
N MET A 178 -4.57 4.20 -11.88
CA MET A 178 -4.30 2.83 -11.44
C MET A 178 -3.43 2.80 -10.18
N LEU A 179 -2.40 3.66 -10.09
CA LEU A 179 -1.54 3.74 -8.92
C LEU A 179 -2.31 4.14 -7.66
N VAL A 180 -3.18 5.15 -7.77
CA VAL A 180 -4.00 5.61 -6.64
C VAL A 180 -5.06 4.56 -6.26
N GLU A 181 -5.67 3.91 -7.24
CA GLU A 181 -6.62 2.81 -7.03
C GLU A 181 -5.99 1.66 -6.24
N THR A 182 -4.88 1.11 -6.70
CA THR A 182 -4.27 -0.06 -6.03
C THR A 182 -3.76 0.29 -4.65
N LYS A 183 -3.15 1.48 -4.51
CA LYS A 183 -2.77 2.04 -3.21
C LYS A 183 -3.97 2.20 -2.26
N ALA A 184 -5.11 2.70 -2.74
CA ALA A 184 -6.30 2.87 -1.91
C ALA A 184 -6.80 1.51 -1.37
N ILE A 185 -6.80 0.47 -2.20
CA ILE A 185 -7.15 -0.89 -1.79
C ILE A 185 -6.17 -1.40 -0.71
N THR A 186 -4.87 -1.25 -0.96
CA THR A 186 -3.81 -1.70 -0.04
C THR A 186 -3.87 -0.98 1.32
N GLU A 187 -4.07 0.34 1.33
CA GLU A 187 -4.14 1.14 2.57
C GLU A 187 -5.43 0.90 3.38
N MET A 188 -6.55 0.66 2.70
CA MET A 188 -7.78 0.20 3.38
C MET A 188 -7.59 -1.19 4.00
N GLY A 189 -6.91 -2.09 3.29
CA GLY A 189 -6.55 -3.41 3.82
C GLY A 189 -5.65 -3.35 5.05
N LEU A 190 -4.70 -2.40 5.08
CA LEU A 190 -3.86 -2.14 6.24
C LEU A 190 -4.65 -1.59 7.43
N THR A 191 -5.51 -0.60 7.19
CA THR A 191 -6.21 0.13 8.26
C THR A 191 -7.39 -0.65 8.85
N PHE A 192 -8.11 -1.40 8.01
CA PHE A 192 -9.38 -2.06 8.40
C PHE A 192 -9.34 -3.59 8.28
N GLY A 193 -8.18 -4.15 7.93
CA GLY A 193 -7.98 -5.57 7.69
C GLY A 193 -8.27 -5.96 6.25
N ASN A 194 -7.48 -6.88 5.72
CA ASN A 194 -7.55 -7.31 4.33
C ASN A 194 -8.64 -8.40 4.13
N THR A 195 -9.90 -8.03 4.35
CA THR A 195 -11.07 -8.90 4.18
C THR A 195 -11.74 -8.69 2.82
N TRP A 196 -12.51 -9.68 2.35
CA TRP A 196 -13.26 -9.53 1.10
C TRP A 196 -14.28 -8.38 1.16
N GLN A 197 -14.83 -8.07 2.36
CA GLN A 197 -15.73 -6.92 2.53
C GLN A 197 -14.99 -5.60 2.31
N VAL A 198 -13.80 -5.44 2.91
CA VAL A 198 -13.01 -4.20 2.77
C VAL A 198 -12.59 -3.99 1.32
N ILE A 199 -12.14 -5.04 0.63
CA ILE A 199 -11.80 -4.97 -0.79
C ILE A 199 -13.03 -4.61 -1.64
N ALA A 200 -14.20 -5.22 -1.37
CA ALA A 200 -15.43 -4.89 -2.09
C ALA A 200 -15.86 -3.43 -1.88
N ILE A 201 -15.79 -2.92 -0.65
CA ILE A 201 -16.08 -1.51 -0.35
C ILE A 201 -15.11 -0.58 -1.07
N ALA A 202 -13.82 -0.92 -1.11
CA ALA A 202 -12.82 -0.15 -1.83
C ALA A 202 -13.17 -0.04 -3.33
N ILE A 203 -13.40 -1.17 -4.00
CA ILE A 203 -13.75 -1.22 -5.42
C ILE A 203 -15.06 -0.45 -5.68
N VAL A 204 -16.10 -0.66 -4.87
CA VAL A 204 -17.38 0.07 -5.02
C VAL A 204 -17.16 1.58 -4.86
N SER A 205 -16.36 2.01 -3.89
CA SER A 205 -16.07 3.43 -3.68
C SER A 205 -15.36 4.05 -4.88
N ILE A 206 -14.39 3.34 -5.46
CA ILE A 206 -13.68 3.76 -6.68
C ILE A 206 -14.64 3.87 -7.86
N LEU A 207 -15.47 2.85 -8.09
CA LEU A 207 -16.46 2.85 -9.18
C LEU A 207 -17.49 3.97 -9.01
N VAL A 208 -17.96 4.23 -7.79
CA VAL A 208 -18.87 5.35 -7.48
C VAL A 208 -18.19 6.68 -7.79
N MET A 209 -16.95 6.89 -7.35
CA MET A 209 -16.21 8.12 -7.65
C MET A 209 -16.02 8.32 -9.15
N ALA A 210 -15.64 7.27 -9.90
CA ALA A 210 -15.53 7.33 -11.35
C ALA A 210 -16.89 7.61 -12.04
N PHE A 211 -17.97 7.00 -11.55
CA PHE A 211 -19.32 7.24 -12.05
C PHE A 211 -19.78 8.70 -11.81
N LEU A 212 -19.58 9.22 -10.60
CA LEU A 212 -19.91 10.60 -10.26
C LEU A 212 -19.11 11.60 -11.10
N ALA A 213 -17.83 11.34 -11.32
CA ALA A 213 -16.98 12.16 -12.17
C ALA A 213 -17.53 12.27 -13.60
N ASN A 214 -17.91 11.12 -14.19
CA ASN A 214 -18.53 11.07 -15.51
C ASN A 214 -19.88 11.79 -15.54
N GLY A 215 -20.73 11.57 -14.54
CA GLY A 215 -22.04 12.22 -14.44
C GLY A 215 -21.94 13.75 -14.32
N ILE A 216 -20.94 14.25 -13.61
CA ILE A 216 -20.67 15.70 -13.50
C ILE A 216 -20.25 16.28 -14.84
N VAL A 217 -19.31 15.65 -15.56
CA VAL A 217 -18.87 16.14 -16.87
C VAL A 217 -20.00 16.09 -17.90
N GLN A 218 -20.90 15.11 -17.80
CA GLN A 218 -22.06 15.01 -18.68
C GLN A 218 -23.10 16.11 -18.43
N ARG A 219 -23.35 16.47 -17.15
CA ARG A 219 -24.37 17.46 -16.78
C ARG A 219 -23.85 18.89 -16.76
N LEU A 220 -22.61 19.09 -16.33
CA LEU A 220 -21.95 20.37 -16.18
C LEU A 220 -20.84 20.45 -17.23
N ARG A 221 -20.90 21.45 -18.11
CA ARG A 221 -19.79 21.73 -19.04
C ARG A 221 -18.61 22.30 -18.24
N VAL A 222 -17.77 21.41 -17.70
CA VAL A 222 -16.59 21.78 -16.92
C VAL A 222 -15.54 22.40 -17.86
N SER A 223 -15.34 23.70 -17.78
CA SER A 223 -14.37 24.43 -18.62
C SER A 223 -13.00 24.62 -17.94
N GLY A 224 -12.95 24.60 -16.61
CA GLY A 224 -11.76 24.91 -15.81
C GLY A 224 -10.93 23.69 -15.39
N THR A 225 -10.28 22.99 -16.34
CA THR A 225 -9.49 21.77 -16.03
C THR A 225 -8.38 22.04 -14.99
N PHE A 226 -7.77 23.23 -15.00
CA PHE A 226 -6.73 23.62 -14.04
C PHE A 226 -7.22 23.61 -12.59
N PHE A 227 -8.43 24.09 -12.35
CA PHE A 227 -9.01 24.10 -11.00
C PHE A 227 -9.23 22.67 -10.50
N ILE A 228 -9.63 21.75 -11.39
CA ILE A 228 -9.80 20.34 -11.04
C ILE A 228 -8.46 19.67 -10.76
N TYR A 229 -7.40 19.97 -11.54
CA TYR A 229 -6.04 19.53 -11.22
C TYR A 229 -5.57 20.07 -9.86
N PHE A 230 -5.87 21.33 -9.53
CA PHE A 230 -5.57 21.88 -8.22
C PHE A 230 -6.27 21.08 -7.10
N LEU A 231 -7.57 20.80 -7.24
CA LEU A 231 -8.32 19.97 -6.28
C LEU A 231 -7.76 18.54 -6.17
N LEU A 232 -7.31 17.96 -7.29
CA LEU A 232 -6.63 16.66 -7.32
C LEU A 232 -5.31 16.67 -6.54
N PHE A 233 -4.47 17.70 -6.72
CA PHE A 233 -3.22 17.81 -5.96
C PHE A 233 -3.48 18.04 -4.47
N VAL A 234 -4.47 18.87 -4.13
CA VAL A 234 -4.88 19.10 -2.74
C VAL A 234 -5.39 17.81 -2.10
N SER A 235 -6.22 17.01 -2.79
CA SER A 235 -6.73 15.76 -2.21
C SER A 235 -5.62 14.73 -1.99
N LEU A 236 -4.64 14.64 -2.89
CA LEU A 236 -3.45 13.79 -2.69
C LEU A 236 -2.56 14.29 -1.56
N ALA A 237 -2.34 15.61 -1.44
CA ALA A 237 -1.54 16.20 -0.38
C ALA A 237 -2.19 16.01 1.00
N VAL A 238 -3.51 16.20 1.10
CA VAL A 238 -4.29 15.93 2.32
C VAL A 238 -4.23 14.45 2.67
N GLY A 239 -4.36 13.56 1.69
CA GLY A 239 -4.24 12.13 1.93
C GLY A 239 -2.86 11.71 2.44
N TRP A 240 -1.80 12.26 1.86
CA TRP A 240 -0.43 12.04 2.32
C TRP A 240 -0.22 12.54 3.76
N TRP A 241 -0.74 13.72 4.09
CA TRP A 241 -0.69 14.27 5.45
C TRP A 241 -1.41 13.37 6.45
N ILE A 242 -2.60 12.88 6.11
CA ILE A 242 -3.38 12.00 7.01
C ILE A 242 -2.67 10.66 7.20
N ALA A 243 -2.16 10.05 6.14
CA ALA A 243 -1.42 8.79 6.21
C ALA A 243 -0.19 8.92 7.13
N THR A 244 0.59 9.99 6.96
CA THR A 244 1.76 10.29 7.80
C THR A 244 1.41 10.64 9.26
N SER A 245 0.18 11.11 9.52
CA SER A 245 -0.29 11.45 10.86
C SER A 245 -0.84 10.25 11.65
N GLY A 246 -0.82 9.03 11.08
CA GLY A 246 -1.33 7.81 11.72
C GLY A 246 -2.77 7.44 11.34
N GLY A 247 -3.31 8.05 10.27
CA GLY A 247 -4.62 7.70 9.73
C GLY A 247 -5.82 8.27 10.51
N LEU A 248 -7.03 7.92 10.05
CA LEU A 248 -8.28 8.30 10.71
C LEU A 248 -8.73 7.21 11.70
N SER A 249 -9.63 7.58 12.61
CA SER A 249 -10.16 6.65 13.61
C SER A 249 -10.83 5.41 12.99
N SER A 250 -10.73 4.25 13.62
CA SER A 250 -11.39 3.01 13.15
C SER A 250 -12.92 2.96 13.40
N THR A 251 -13.53 4.08 13.73
CA THR A 251 -14.99 4.19 13.90
C THR A 251 -15.72 3.99 12.57
N THR A 252 -17.02 3.69 12.60
CA THR A 252 -17.82 3.54 11.35
C THR A 252 -17.75 4.81 10.49
N ALA A 253 -17.79 6.00 11.11
CA ALA A 253 -17.62 7.27 10.42
C ALA A 253 -16.20 7.38 9.83
N GLY A 254 -15.17 7.12 10.63
CA GLY A 254 -13.78 7.17 10.17
C GLY A 254 -13.47 6.19 9.03
N ARG A 255 -14.13 5.02 8.98
CA ARG A 255 -14.05 4.08 7.84
C ARG A 255 -14.57 4.69 6.54
N ILE A 256 -15.72 5.35 6.60
CA ILE A 256 -16.32 6.02 5.44
C ILE A 256 -15.45 7.20 5.03
N GLU A 257 -14.99 8.01 6.00
CA GLU A 257 -14.09 9.13 5.74
C GLU A 257 -12.80 8.68 5.06
N THR A 258 -12.16 7.62 5.54
CA THR A 258 -10.96 7.03 4.90
C THR A 258 -11.25 6.56 3.49
N ALA A 259 -12.36 5.85 3.25
CA ALA A 259 -12.74 5.38 1.91
C ALA A 259 -12.96 6.55 0.95
N VAL A 260 -13.68 7.59 1.38
CA VAL A 260 -13.90 8.80 0.60
C VAL A 260 -12.57 9.53 0.36
N MET A 261 -11.75 9.72 1.38
CA MET A 261 -10.47 10.42 1.28
C MET A 261 -9.52 9.74 0.30
N LEU A 262 -9.39 8.41 0.38
CA LEU A 262 -8.51 7.63 -0.49
C LEU A 262 -8.99 7.58 -1.95
N THR A 263 -10.30 7.66 -2.20
CA THR A 263 -10.89 7.58 -3.55
C THR A 263 -11.23 8.94 -4.16
N CYS A 264 -11.24 10.02 -3.37
CA CYS A 264 -11.48 11.39 -3.82
C CYS A 264 -10.53 11.85 -4.96
N PRO A 265 -9.21 11.52 -4.95
CA PRO A 265 -8.35 11.83 -6.09
C PRO A 265 -8.83 11.17 -7.39
N LEU A 266 -9.41 9.98 -7.34
CA LEU A 266 -9.92 9.29 -8.54
C LEU A 266 -11.15 9.98 -9.12
N PHE A 267 -11.97 10.63 -8.28
CA PHE A 267 -13.07 11.48 -8.74
C PHE A 267 -12.56 12.68 -9.53
N PHE A 268 -11.58 13.44 -8.99
CA PHE A 268 -11.03 14.59 -9.71
C PHE A 268 -10.25 14.18 -10.97
N SER A 269 -9.46 13.10 -10.88
CA SER A 269 -8.79 12.49 -12.03
C SER A 269 -9.78 12.09 -13.12
N GLY A 270 -10.91 11.47 -12.73
CA GLY A 270 -11.99 11.12 -13.65
C GLY A 270 -12.64 12.34 -14.33
N ILE A 271 -12.85 13.44 -13.60
CA ILE A 271 -13.38 14.68 -14.19
C ILE A 271 -12.40 15.23 -15.24
N VAL A 272 -11.11 15.26 -14.91
CA VAL A 272 -10.07 15.71 -15.86
C VAL A 272 -10.07 14.81 -17.09
N PHE A 273 -10.02 13.48 -16.90
CA PHE A 273 -10.01 12.51 -17.99
C PHE A 273 -11.21 12.68 -18.91
N SER A 274 -12.42 12.70 -18.37
CA SER A 274 -13.65 12.79 -19.17
C SER A 274 -13.82 14.15 -19.84
N THR A 275 -13.34 15.23 -19.23
CA THR A 275 -13.29 16.55 -19.87
C THR A 275 -12.35 16.55 -21.07
N LEU A 276 -11.13 16.00 -20.93
CA LEU A 276 -10.18 15.91 -22.04
C LEU A 276 -10.69 14.97 -23.14
N LEU A 277 -11.29 13.83 -22.77
CA LEU A 277 -11.85 12.87 -23.71
C LEU A 277 -12.98 13.48 -24.56
N SER A 278 -13.80 14.35 -23.98
CA SER A 278 -14.90 15.02 -24.69
C SER A 278 -14.44 15.95 -25.81
N ALA A 279 -13.18 16.41 -25.77
CA ALA A 279 -12.58 17.26 -26.80
C ALA A 279 -11.86 16.45 -27.91
N GLU A 280 -11.72 15.13 -27.75
CA GLU A 280 -10.95 14.29 -28.65
C GLU A 280 -11.83 13.57 -29.69
N SER A 281 -11.33 13.52 -30.94
CA SER A 281 -12.03 12.85 -32.04
C SER A 281 -11.69 11.35 -32.15
N ARG A 282 -10.52 10.94 -31.65
CA ARG A 282 -9.99 9.56 -31.76
C ARG A 282 -10.00 8.83 -30.43
N ILE A 283 -11.19 8.44 -29.99
CA ILE A 283 -11.42 7.78 -28.70
C ILE A 283 -10.58 6.50 -28.55
N SER A 284 -10.49 5.66 -29.59
CA SER A 284 -9.75 4.39 -29.52
C SER A 284 -8.27 4.58 -29.17
N SER A 285 -7.58 5.51 -29.85
CA SER A 285 -6.15 5.78 -29.59
C SER A 285 -5.91 6.34 -28.18
N VAL A 286 -6.80 7.22 -27.72
CA VAL A 286 -6.75 7.79 -26.37
C VAL A 286 -6.93 6.69 -25.30
N MET A 287 -7.92 5.81 -25.48
CA MET A 287 -8.18 4.72 -24.54
C MET A 287 -7.01 3.73 -24.45
N SER A 288 -6.36 3.43 -25.58
CA SER A 288 -5.17 2.57 -25.57
C SER A 288 -4.00 3.21 -24.84
N MET A 289 -3.81 4.52 -25.00
CA MET A 289 -2.75 5.27 -24.31
C MET A 289 -3.02 5.32 -22.79
N ASN A 290 -4.28 5.49 -22.40
CA ASN A 290 -4.71 5.40 -21.01
C ASN A 290 -4.48 4.02 -20.40
N LEU A 291 -4.83 2.95 -21.12
CA LEU A 291 -4.63 1.57 -20.67
C LEU A 291 -3.14 1.25 -20.49
N MET A 292 -2.29 1.66 -21.44
CA MET A 292 -0.84 1.49 -21.34
C MET A 292 -0.29 2.23 -20.11
N GLY A 293 -0.79 3.44 -19.87
CA GLY A 293 -0.52 4.20 -18.66
C GLY A 293 -0.90 3.45 -17.39
N ALA A 294 -2.12 2.93 -17.33
CA ALA A 294 -2.62 2.17 -16.18
C ALA A 294 -1.74 0.95 -15.87
N MET A 295 -1.31 0.20 -16.89
CA MET A 295 -0.39 -0.92 -16.70
C MET A 295 0.95 -0.49 -16.09
N CYS A 296 1.52 0.63 -16.56
CA CYS A 296 2.69 1.22 -15.92
C CYS A 296 2.39 1.67 -14.48
N GLY A 297 1.24 2.27 -14.22
CA GLY A 297 0.78 2.69 -12.89
C GLY A 297 0.72 1.55 -11.89
N GLY A 298 0.16 0.40 -12.27
CA GLY A 298 0.13 -0.80 -11.43
C GLY A 298 1.53 -1.34 -11.11
N ILE A 299 2.47 -1.21 -12.04
CA ILE A 299 3.87 -1.60 -11.80
C ILE A 299 4.59 -0.60 -10.90
N LEU A 300 4.25 0.69 -11.01
CA LEU A 300 4.80 1.74 -10.16
C LEU A 300 4.45 1.55 -8.67
N GLU A 301 3.36 0.85 -8.34
CA GLU A 301 3.01 0.49 -6.96
C GLU A 301 4.13 -0.30 -6.26
N TYR A 302 4.90 -1.10 -7.00
CA TYR A 302 6.00 -1.91 -6.45
C TYR A 302 7.15 -1.06 -5.89
N ASN A 303 7.20 0.26 -6.18
CA ASN A 303 8.12 1.18 -5.50
C ASN A 303 7.88 1.22 -3.98
N SER A 304 6.70 0.81 -3.51
CA SER A 304 6.42 0.62 -2.08
C SER A 304 7.34 -0.38 -1.40
N MET A 305 7.88 -1.38 -2.12
CA MET A 305 8.82 -2.37 -1.56
C MET A 305 10.12 -1.74 -1.08
N TYR A 306 10.51 -0.60 -1.66
CA TYR A 306 11.74 0.10 -1.28
C TYR A 306 11.43 1.35 -0.45
N PHE A 307 10.51 2.19 -0.91
CA PHE A 307 10.24 3.50 -0.31
C PHE A 307 9.14 3.51 0.75
N GLY A 308 8.18 2.59 0.70
CA GLY A 308 6.96 2.62 1.53
C GLY A 308 5.73 3.15 0.80
N PHE A 309 4.56 3.05 1.42
CA PHE A 309 3.27 3.44 0.86
C PHE A 309 3.09 4.96 0.76
N HIS A 310 3.66 5.73 1.69
CA HIS A 310 3.61 7.19 1.66
C HIS A 310 4.27 7.76 0.40
N PHE A 311 5.33 7.12 -0.11
CA PHE A 311 5.99 7.53 -1.34
C PHE A 311 5.07 7.45 -2.57
N LEU A 312 4.08 6.55 -2.56
CA LEU A 312 3.14 6.40 -3.68
C LEU A 312 2.27 7.65 -3.88
N TYR A 313 2.01 8.43 -2.83
CA TYR A 313 1.36 9.73 -2.97
C TYR A 313 2.22 10.71 -3.78
N LEU A 314 3.53 10.77 -3.49
CA LEU A 314 4.47 11.64 -4.22
C LEU A 314 4.61 11.20 -5.68
N LEU A 315 4.62 9.89 -5.92
CA LEU A 315 4.65 9.35 -7.27
C LEU A 315 3.37 9.67 -8.05
N ALA A 316 2.20 9.56 -7.42
CA ALA A 316 0.93 9.97 -8.01
C ALA A 316 0.88 11.48 -8.31
N LEU A 317 1.36 12.33 -7.39
CA LEU A 317 1.51 13.77 -7.62
C LEU A 317 2.39 14.04 -8.85
N GLY A 318 3.53 13.34 -8.97
CA GLY A 318 4.42 13.41 -10.12
C GLY A 318 3.73 13.04 -11.43
N LEU A 319 3.01 11.92 -11.46
CA LEU A 319 2.26 11.47 -12.64
C LEU A 319 1.18 12.47 -13.06
N TYR A 320 0.39 13.00 -12.11
CA TYR A 320 -0.63 13.99 -12.45
C TYR A 320 -0.04 15.35 -12.84
N ALA A 321 1.11 15.72 -12.28
CA ALA A 321 1.86 16.90 -12.71
C ALA A 321 2.37 16.75 -14.15
N THR A 322 2.92 15.59 -14.52
CA THR A 322 3.33 15.33 -15.91
C THR A 322 2.12 15.24 -16.85
N ALA A 323 0.97 14.76 -16.37
CA ALA A 323 -0.30 14.82 -17.13
C ALA A 323 -0.72 16.26 -17.43
N LEU A 324 -0.67 17.14 -16.42
CA LEU A 324 -0.97 18.56 -16.59
C LEU A 324 0.02 19.22 -17.56
N LEU A 325 1.33 19.07 -17.33
CA LEU A 325 2.37 19.70 -18.15
C LEU A 325 2.31 19.23 -19.62
N SER A 326 2.11 17.93 -19.85
CA SER A 326 1.92 17.41 -21.21
C SER A 326 0.64 17.94 -21.85
N GLY A 327 -0.43 18.10 -21.08
CA GLY A 327 -1.68 18.68 -21.55
C GLY A 327 -1.53 20.14 -21.97
N LEU A 328 -0.65 20.90 -21.30
CA LEU A 328 -0.33 22.28 -21.66
C LEU A 328 0.60 22.38 -22.87
N ALA A 329 1.59 21.49 -22.95
CA ALA A 329 2.55 21.48 -24.05
C ALA A 329 1.91 21.09 -25.40
N PHE A 330 0.90 20.21 -25.39
CA PHE A 330 0.32 19.66 -26.62
C PHE A 330 -1.13 20.11 -26.89
N ARG A 331 -1.67 21.06 -26.11
CA ARG A 331 -2.95 21.72 -26.44
C ARG A 331 -2.79 22.50 -27.73
N SER A 332 -3.41 22.00 -28.80
CA SER A 332 -3.60 22.76 -30.04
C SER A 332 -4.42 24.00 -29.70
N THR A 333 -3.94 25.18 -30.07
CA THR A 333 -4.70 26.44 -30.03
C THR A 333 -6.10 26.20 -30.57
N PRO A 334 -7.16 26.67 -29.88
CA PRO A 334 -8.51 26.57 -30.43
C PRO A 334 -8.52 27.25 -31.79
N VAL A 335 -8.92 26.50 -32.82
CA VAL A 335 -9.27 27.10 -34.12
C VAL A 335 -10.45 28.01 -33.83
N VAL A 336 -10.19 29.31 -33.72
CA VAL A 336 -11.24 30.32 -33.74
C VAL A 336 -11.99 30.10 -35.06
N PRO A 337 -13.31 29.82 -35.04
CA PRO A 337 -14.05 29.74 -36.28
C PRO A 337 -13.91 31.10 -36.97
N ALA A 338 -13.34 31.10 -38.17
CA ALA A 338 -13.31 32.29 -39.01
C ALA A 338 -14.77 32.69 -39.25
N LEU A 339 -15.13 33.88 -38.76
CA LEU A 339 -16.38 34.55 -39.10
C LEU A 339 -16.35 35.06 -40.54
#